data_AF-A0A4Q2TZX7-F1
#
_entry.id   AF-A0A4Q2TZX7-F1
#
_cell.length_a   1.000
_cell.length_b   1.000
_cell.length_c   1.000
_cell.angle_alpha   90.00
_cell.angle_beta   90.00
_cell.angle_gamma   90.00
#
_symmetry.space_group_name_H-M   'P 1'
#
loop_
_entity.id
_entity.type
_entity.pdbx_description
1 polymer ?
#
loop_
_entity_poly.entity_id
_entity_poly.type
_entity_poly.pdbx_seq_one_letter_code
_entity_poly.pdbx_strand_id
1 'polypeptide(L)' 'MSCDRDLTLDEALADPVIGAALRADRVDPRQFETLLRCTARRLDSRRGPASRPTAALAARGPGRPAAGGCPAW' A
#
# COMPACT_ATOMS: atom_id res chain seq x y z
N MET A 1 -4.92 -19.75 14.76
CA MET A 1 -5.11 -19.87 13.30
C MET A 1 -4.39 -18.70 12.68
N SER A 2 -3.14 -18.89 12.26
CA SER A 2 -2.37 -17.82 11.65
C SER A 2 -2.68 -17.84 10.16
N CYS A 3 -3.60 -16.97 9.76
CA CYS A 3 -3.85 -16.67 8.36
C CYS A 3 -2.65 -15.86 7.87
N ASP A 4 -1.53 -16.53 7.60
CA ASP A 4 -0.28 -15.93 7.10
C ASP A 4 -0.44 -15.59 5.62
N ARG A 5 -1.42 -14.72 5.34
CA ARG A 5 -1.62 -14.15 4.03
C ARG A 5 -1.46 -12.66 4.19
N ASP A 6 -0.46 -12.12 3.52
CA ASP A 6 -0.31 -10.68 3.38
C ASP A 6 -1.58 -10.09 2.77
N LEU A 7 -2.17 -9.14 3.50
CA LEU A 7 -3.30 -8.36 3.01
C LEU A 7 -2.77 -7.34 1.99
N THR A 8 -3.51 -7.23 0.89
CA THR A 8 -3.36 -6.06 0.02
C THR A 8 -3.76 -4.79 0.76
N LEU A 9 -3.31 -3.64 0.26
CA LEU A 9 -3.56 -2.34 0.87
C LEU A 9 -5.07 -2.07 1.00
N ASP A 10 -5.85 -2.42 -0.02
CA ASP A 10 -7.31 -2.27 -0.02
C ASP A 10 -8.00 -3.24 0.96
N GLU A 11 -7.52 -4.49 1.07
CA GLU A 11 -8.02 -5.46 2.06
C GLU A 11 -7.74 -4.99 3.49
N ALA A 12 -6.55 -4.44 3.76
CA ALA A 12 -6.19 -3.92 5.07
C ALA A 12 -7.04 -2.71 5.49
N LEU A 13 -7.41 -1.84 4.52
CA LEU A 13 -8.29 -0.70 4.79
C LEU A 13 -9.77 -1.10 4.96
N ALA A 14 -10.19 -2.21 4.35
CA ALA A 14 -11.52 -2.78 4.52
C ALA A 14 -11.65 -3.64 5.78
N ASP A 15 -10.52 -4.00 6.42
CA ASP A 15 -10.53 -4.84 7.61
C ASP A 15 -11.11 -4.09 8.83
N PRO A 16 -12.14 -4.65 9.49
CA PRO A 16 -12.81 -3.98 10.60
C PRO A 16 -11.94 -3.85 11.86
N VAL A 17 -10.98 -4.77 12.07
CA VAL A 17 -10.04 -4.73 13.20
C VAL A 17 -9.03 -3.61 12.98
N ILE A 18 -8.47 -3.50 11.78
CA ILE A 18 -7.56 -2.42 11.41
C ILE A 18 -8.27 -1.07 11.51
N GLY A 19 -9.49 -0.97 10.96
CA GLY A 19 -10.30 0.25 11.07
C GLY A 19 -10.61 0.65 12.52
N ALA A 20 -10.86 -0.33 13.40
CA ALA A 20 -11.05 -0.08 14.83
C ALA A 20 -9.77 0.45 15.50
N ALA A 21 -8.62 -0.14 15.19
CA ALA A 21 -7.32 0.30 15.70
C ALA A 21 -6.99 1.73 15.27
N LEU A 22 -7.12 2.06 13.98
CA LEU A 22 -6.89 3.42 13.47
C LEU A 22 -7.77 4.45 14.18
N ARG A 23 -9.04 4.11 14.43
CA ARG A 23 -9.96 5.00 15.15
C ARG A 23 -9.57 5.17 16.61
N ALA A 24 -9.16 4.10 17.29
CA ALA A 24 -8.70 4.15 18.67
C ALA A 24 -7.48 5.09 18.82
N ASP A 25 -6.59 5.07 17.83
CA ASP A 25 -5.39 5.91 17.78
C ASP A 25 -5.63 7.29 17.14
N ARG A 26 -6.88 7.63 16.77
CA ARG A 26 -7.27 8.86 16.06
C ARG A 26 -6.49 9.10 14.76
N VAL A 27 -6.10 8.04 14.08
CA VAL A 27 -5.45 8.10 12.77
C VAL A 27 -6.52 8.20 11.69
N ASP A 28 -6.37 9.17 10.78
CA ASP A 28 -7.23 9.29 9.61
C ASP A 28 -6.92 8.16 8.60
N PRO A 29 -7.90 7.31 8.24
CA PRO A 29 -7.68 6.20 7.30
C PRO A 29 -7.20 6.65 5.91
N ARG A 30 -7.62 7.83 5.42
CA ARG A 30 -7.17 8.39 4.14
C ARG A 30 -5.73 8.86 4.20
N GLN A 31 -5.32 9.43 5.34
CA GLN A 31 -3.93 9.81 5.56
C GLN A 31 -3.05 8.56 5.61
N PHE A 32 -3.48 7.53 6.32
CA PHE A 32 -2.80 6.24 6.40
C PHE A 32 -2.70 5.55 5.03
N GLU A 33 -3.79 5.52 4.26
CA GLU A 33 -3.80 5.03 2.87
C GLU A 33 -2.75 5.76 2.00
N THR A 34 -2.71 7.09 2.10
CA THR A 34 -1.76 7.92 1.35
C THR A 34 -0.32 7.58 1.71
N LEU A 35 -0.03 7.41 3.01
CA LEU A 35 1.29 7.00 3.49
C LEU A 35 1.69 5.63 2.95
N LEU A 36 0.80 4.63 3.04
CA LEU A 36 1.07 3.28 2.55
C LEU A 36 1.31 3.28 1.04
N ARG A 37 0.48 3.96 0.25
CA ARG A 37 0.65 4.08 -1.21
C ARG A 37 1.96 4.78 -1.56
N CYS A 38 2.34 5.81 -0.82
CA CYS A 38 3.63 6.49 -0.97
C CYS A 38 4.82 5.59 -0.66
N THR A 39 4.71 4.78 0.40
CA THR A 39 5.76 3.82 0.79
C THR A 39 5.88 2.71 -0.23
N ALA A 40 4.77 2.14 -0.71
CA ALA A 40 4.77 1.15 -1.78
C ALA A 40 5.48 1.69 -3.03
N ARG A 41 5.14 2.89 -3.50
CA ARG A 41 5.85 3.55 -4.62
C ARG A 41 7.34 3.73 -4.38
N ARG A 42 7.75 4.11 -3.16
CA ARG A 42 9.17 4.25 -2.80
C ARG A 42 9.90 2.91 -2.79
N LEU A 43 9.26 1.85 -2.30
CA LEU A 43 9.81 0.49 -2.29
C LEU A 43 9.94 -0.04 -3.71
N ASP A 44 8.94 0.15 -4.56
CA ASP A 44 8.99 -0.22 -5.99
C ASP A 44 10.10 0.53 -6.73
N SER A 45 10.29 1.83 -6.41
CA SER A 45 11.36 2.64 -7.02
C SER A 45 12.76 2.23 -6.56
N ARG A 46 12.90 1.70 -5.33
CA ARG A 46 14.17 1.20 -4.78
C ARG A 46 14.47 -0.24 -5.21
N ARG A 47 13.45 -1.03 -5.50
CA ARG A 47 13.60 -2.32 -6.20
C ARG A 47 13.91 -2.02 -7.67
N GLY A 48 15.19 -1.85 -8.00
CA GLY A 48 15.65 -1.95 -9.39
C GLY A 48 15.15 -3.24 -10.05
N PRO A 49 15.28 -3.40 -11.39
CA PRO A 49 14.58 -4.41 -12.21
C PRO A 49 14.78 -5.90 -11.82
N ALA A 50 15.56 -6.21 -10.79
CA ALA A 50 15.87 -7.55 -10.32
C ALA A 50 14.96 -8.09 -9.20
N SER A 51 14.01 -7.32 -8.67
CA SER A 51 13.09 -7.83 -7.64
C SER A 51 11.63 -7.72 -8.09
N ARG A 52 11.29 -8.51 -9.11
CA ARG A 52 9.90 -8.90 -9.36
C ARG A 52 9.52 -9.92 -8.28
N PRO A 53 8.50 -9.66 -7.44
CA PRO A 53 7.80 -10.76 -6.80
C PRO A 53 7.22 -11.62 -7.93
N THR A 54 7.58 -12.88 -7.92
CA THR A 54 7.08 -13.90 -8.84
C THR A 54 5.55 -14.00 -8.73
N ALA A 55 4.91 -14.08 -9.90
CA ALA A 55 3.54 -14.54 -10.14
C ALA A 55 2.36 -13.60 -9.79
N ALA A 56 2.18 -12.53 -10.58
CA ALA A 56 0.91 -12.18 -11.25
C ALA A 56 1.06 -10.92 -12.12
N LEU A 57 2.18 -10.78 -12.85
CA LEU A 57 2.39 -9.67 -13.76
C LEU A 57 2.01 -10.09 -15.19
N ALA A 58 0.73 -10.00 -15.56
CA ALA A 58 0.33 -9.84 -16.96
C ALA A 58 -1.19 -9.53 -17.11
N ALA A 59 -1.61 -8.30 -16.82
CA ALA A 59 -2.75 -7.70 -17.53
C ALA A 59 -2.78 -6.16 -17.39
N ARG A 60 -2.11 -5.50 -18.36
CA ARG A 60 -2.50 -4.25 -19.03
C ARG A 60 -2.64 -2.93 -18.23
N GLY A 61 -1.76 -1.98 -18.58
CA GLY A 61 -2.10 -0.55 -18.63
C GLY A 61 -0.94 0.40 -18.29
N PRO A 62 -0.41 1.22 -19.22
CA PRO A 62 0.54 2.28 -18.89
C PRO A 62 -0.25 3.52 -18.45
N GLY A 63 -0.37 3.72 -17.15
CA GLY A 63 -0.94 4.93 -16.57
C GLY A 63 -0.06 5.35 -15.41
N ARG A 64 0.99 6.12 -15.69
CA ARG A 64 1.86 6.73 -14.67
C ARG A 64 1.11 7.97 -14.15
N PRO A 65 0.51 7.98 -12.94
CA PRO A 65 -0.06 9.21 -12.42
C PRO A 65 1.11 10.10 -11.96
N ALA A 66 0.99 11.39 -12.28
CA ALA A 66 1.93 12.42 -11.90
C ALA A 66 2.23 12.36 -10.39
N ALA A 67 3.50 12.67 -10.06
CA ALA A 67 4.01 12.77 -8.71
C ALA A 67 3.27 13.87 -7.92
N GLY A 68 2.11 13.53 -7.38
CA GLY A 68 1.47 14.26 -6.29
C GLY A 68 2.24 13.91 -5.01
N GLY A 69 2.89 14.92 -4.44
CA GLY A 69 3.91 14.81 -3.39
C GLY A 69 3.54 13.86 -2.26
N CYS A 70 4.36 12.83 -2.10
CA CYS A 70 4.45 12.17 -0.81
C CYS A 70 4.99 13.19 0.19
N PRO A 71 4.33 13.41 1.33
CA PRO A 71 4.83 14.34 2.33
C PRO A 71 6.22 13.90 2.78
N ALA A 72 7.17 14.84 2.69
CA ALA A 72 8.48 14.72 3.30
C ALA A 72 8.29 15.05 4.77
N TRP A 73 8.18 14.01 5.59
CA TRP A 73 8.35 14.12 7.03
C TRP A 73 9.84 13.92 7.32
#